data_AF-A0A943AZ10-F1
#
_entry.id   AF-A0A943AZ10-F1
#
_cell.length_a   1.000
_cell.length_b   1.000
_cell.length_c   1.000
_cell.angle_alpha   90.00
_cell.angle_beta   90.00
_cell.angle_gamma   90.00
#
_symmetry.space_group_name_H-M   'P 1'
#
loop_
_entity.id
_entity.type
_entity.pdbx_description
1 polymer ?
#
loop_
_entity_poly.entity_id
_entity_poly.type
_entity_poly.pdbx_seq_one_letter_code
_entity_poly.pdbx_strand_id
1 'polypeptide(L)'
;MTKNVYENLDLRIVAEVIHLLKRKIRKSSEENLDKFQIFEVENNKMIRRQEEPEEVEEHTLNDKFRKMNIWAVQGSDESQGRYWTIMFPEDY
;
A
#
# COMPACT_ATOMS: atom_id res chain seq x y z
N MET A 1 -2.35 -1.14 10.90
CA MET A 1 -2.84 0.16 10.38
C MET A 1 -2.68 1.19 11.49
N THR A 2 -2.32 2.41 11.15
CA THR A 2 -2.28 3.52 12.13
C THR A 2 -3.70 3.99 12.48
N LYS A 3 -3.84 4.72 13.60
CA LYS A 3 -5.13 5.24 14.04
C LYS A 3 -5.75 6.21 13.02
N ASN A 4 -4.93 7.08 12.44
CA ASN A 4 -5.34 8.06 11.43
C ASN A 4 -5.89 7.37 10.16
N VAL A 5 -5.24 6.30 9.69
CA VAL A 5 -5.77 5.48 8.59
C VAL A 5 -7.11 4.84 8.95
N TYR A 6 -7.24 4.29 10.16
CA TYR A 6 -8.50 3.68 10.58
C TYR A 6 -9.67 4.67 10.62
N GLU A 7 -9.40 5.93 10.96
CA GLU A 7 -10.42 6.97 11.11
C GLU A 7 -10.73 7.71 9.81
N ASN A 8 -9.74 7.88 8.91
CA ASN A 8 -9.85 8.80 7.77
C ASN A 8 -9.70 8.15 6.39
N LEU A 9 -9.13 6.94 6.30
CA LEU A 9 -8.94 6.28 4.99
C LEU A 9 -10.18 5.50 4.59
N ASP A 10 -10.67 5.74 3.36
CA ASP A 10 -11.78 4.98 2.80
C ASP A 10 -11.44 3.48 2.73
N LEU A 11 -12.31 2.63 3.28
CA LEU A 11 -12.09 1.18 3.34
C LEU A 11 -11.91 0.55 1.95
N ARG A 12 -12.46 1.15 0.89
CA ARG A 12 -12.26 0.69 -0.50
C ARG A 12 -10.81 0.88 -0.93
N ILE A 13 -10.17 1.97 -0.53
CA ILE A 13 -8.74 2.20 -0.79
C ILE A 13 -7.90 1.20 0.01
N VAL A 14 -8.25 0.97 1.29
CA VAL A 14 -7.57 -0.05 2.11
C VAL A 14 -7.65 -1.43 1.45
N ALA A 15 -8.85 -1.82 1.00
CA ALA A 15 -9.07 -3.09 0.33
C ALA A 15 -8.23 -3.22 -0.95
N GLU A 16 -8.12 -2.14 -1.74
CA GLU A 16 -7.32 -2.13 -2.96
C GLU A 16 -5.82 -2.24 -2.67
N VAL A 17 -5.31 -1.49 -1.69
CA VAL A 17 -3.90 -1.60 -1.25
C VAL A 17 -3.59 -3.04 -0.83
N ILE A 18 -4.44 -3.66 -0.01
CA ILE A 18 -4.28 -5.06 0.41
C ILE A 18 -4.34 -6.01 -0.79
N HIS A 19 -5.25 -5.77 -1.74
CA HIS A 19 -5.37 -6.58 -2.96
C HIS A 19 -4.08 -6.53 -3.78
N LEU A 20 -3.54 -5.33 -4.04
CA LEU A 20 -2.33 -5.12 -4.82
C LEU A 20 -1.10 -5.72 -4.14
N LEU A 21 -0.96 -5.54 -2.82
CA LEU A 21 0.12 -6.17 -2.04
C LEU A 21 0.06 -7.69 -2.12
N LYS A 22 -1.12 -8.30 -1.89
CA LYS A 22 -1.30 -9.76 -2.00
C LYS A 22 -1.00 -10.28 -3.40
N ARG A 23 -1.42 -9.55 -4.43
CA ARG A 23 -1.14 -9.88 -5.82
C ARG A 23 0.36 -9.87 -6.10
N LYS A 24 1.10 -8.88 -5.58
CA LYS A 24 2.55 -8.80 -5.70
C LYS A 24 3.27 -9.91 -4.94
N ILE A 25 2.91 -10.14 -3.68
CA ILE A 25 3.46 -11.25 -2.86
C ILE A 25 3.29 -12.61 -3.56
N ARG A 26 2.19 -12.82 -4.30
CA ARG A 26 1.96 -14.06 -5.06
C ARG A 26 2.74 -14.16 -6.37
N LYS A 27 2.99 -13.02 -7.03
CA LYS A 27 3.63 -12.98 -8.36
C LYS A 27 5.15 -12.86 -8.29
N SER A 28 5.66 -12.19 -7.27
CA SER A 28 7.09 -11.95 -7.07
C SER A 28 7.66 -12.97 -6.08
N SER A 29 8.87 -13.46 -6.33
CA SER A 29 9.70 -14.03 -5.26
C SER A 29 9.83 -12.97 -4.15
N GLU A 30 9.79 -13.36 -2.88
CA GLU A 30 9.84 -12.43 -1.73
C GLU A 30 11.01 -11.42 -1.80
N GLU A 31 12.08 -11.77 -2.51
CA GLU A 31 13.28 -10.94 -2.72
C GLU A 31 13.06 -9.68 -3.57
N ASN A 32 11.99 -9.62 -4.38
CA ASN A 32 11.72 -8.48 -5.28
C ASN A 32 10.62 -7.53 -4.77
N LEU A 33 10.15 -7.74 -3.54
CA LEU A 33 9.14 -6.89 -2.92
C LEU A 33 9.82 -5.98 -1.90
N ASP A 34 10.00 -4.73 -2.29
CA ASP A 34 10.47 -3.68 -1.38
C ASP A 34 9.60 -3.65 -0.12
N LYS A 35 10.24 -3.55 1.04
CA LYS A 35 9.58 -3.42 2.35
C LYS A 35 8.81 -2.10 2.46
N PHE A 36 9.07 -1.15 1.58
CA PHE A 36 8.37 0.10 1.47
C PHE A 36 7.61 0.19 0.15
N GLN A 37 6.30 0.43 0.22
CA GLN A 37 5.44 0.56 -0.94
C GLN A 37 4.66 1.87 -0.83
N ILE A 38 4.70 2.67 -1.90
CA ILE A 38 4.01 3.96 -1.98
C ILE A 38 2.80 3.81 -2.90
N PHE A 39 1.66 4.32 -2.46
CA PHE A 39 0.42 4.36 -3.23
C PHE A 39 -0.05 5.81 -3.34
N GLU A 40 -0.04 6.35 -4.55
CA GLU A 40 -0.60 7.65 -4.85
C GLU A 40 -1.98 7.47 -5.47
N VAL A 41 -3.01 8.03 -4.85
CA VAL A 41 -4.39 7.96 -5.33
C VAL A 41 -4.81 9.33 -5.81
N GLU A 42 -5.37 9.41 -7.01
CA GLU A 42 -5.95 10.63 -7.56
C GLU A 42 -7.08 10.30 -8.54
N ASN A 43 -8.26 10.89 -8.35
CA ASN A 43 -9.46 10.56 -9.11
C ASN A 43 -9.74 9.05 -9.07
N ASN A 44 -9.85 8.40 -10.22
CA ASN A 44 -10.08 6.96 -10.34
C ASN A 44 -8.79 6.19 -10.62
N LYS A 45 -7.64 6.70 -10.18
CA LYS A 45 -6.34 6.07 -10.40
C LYS A 45 -5.59 5.87 -9.09
N MET A 46 -4.89 4.75 -9.01
CA MET A 46 -3.92 4.43 -7.96
C MET A 46 -2.60 4.04 -8.62
N ILE A 47 -1.54 4.78 -8.31
CA ILE A 47 -0.18 4.49 -8.77
C ILE A 47 0.58 3.86 -7.61
N ARG A 48 1.02 2.61 -7.78
CA ARG A 48 1.89 1.92 -6.83
C ARG A 48 3.34 2.05 -7.25
N ARG A 49 4.21 2.48 -6.35
CA ARG A 49 5.66 2.63 -6.56
C ARG A 49 6.44 1.87 -5.50
N GLN A 50 7.60 1.37 -5.88
CA GLN A 50 8.62 0.82 -4.99
C GLN A 50 10.01 1.22 -5.51
N GLU A 51 11.01 1.28 -4.65
CA GLU A 51 12.35 1.76 -5.00
C GLU A 51 13.31 0.63 -5.39
N GLU A 52 13.22 -0.54 -4.74
CA GLU A 52 14.13 -1.66 -4.99
C GLU A 52 13.40 -3.01 -5.17
N PRO A 53 13.42 -3.61 -6.39
CA PRO A 53 13.78 -2.98 -7.67
C PRO A 53 12.76 -1.88 -8.05
N GLU A 54 13.23 -0.81 -8.70
CA GLU A 54 12.36 0.29 -9.12
C GLU A 54 11.21 -0.23 -10.00
N GLU A 55 9.99 -0.03 -9.55
CA GLU A 55 8.82 -0.48 -10.28
C GLU A 55 7.59 0.39 -10.00
N VAL A 56 6.95 0.83 -11.09
CA VAL A 56 5.72 1.64 -11.06
C VAL A 56 4.60 0.90 -11.77
N GLU A 57 3.44 0.78 -11.13
CA GLU A 57 2.24 0.16 -11.71
C GLU A 57 1.03 1.08 -11.51
N GLU A 58 0.32 1.41 -12.59
CA GLU A 58 -0.94 2.17 -12.54
C GLU A 58 -2.14 1.21 -12.50
N HIS A 59 -3.09 1.50 -11.61
CA HIS A 59 -4.34 0.77 -11.47
C HIS A 59 -5.52 1.72 -11.57
N THR A 60 -6.56 1.32 -12.31
CA THR A 60 -7.81 2.06 -12.38
C THR A 60 -8.76 1.58 -11.28
N LEU A 61 -9.25 2.52 -10.48
CA LEU A 61 -10.22 2.32 -9.43
C LEU A 61 -11.64 2.43 -10.00
N ASN A 62 -12.59 1.70 -9.39
CA ASN A 62 -14.01 1.78 -9.76
C ASN A 62 -14.65 3.11 -9.34
N ASP A 63 -14.15 3.72 -8.28
CA ASP A 63 -14.65 4.96 -7.70
C ASP A 63 -13.64 6.10 -7.86
N LYS A 64 -14.13 7.34 -7.73
CA LYS A 64 -13.28 8.55 -7.70
C LYS A 64 -12.97 8.95 -6.26
N PHE A 65 -11.70 9.20 -6.00
CA PHE A 65 -11.17 9.61 -4.70
C PHE A 65 -10.40 10.92 -4.81
N ARG A 66 -10.29 11.62 -3.68
CA ARG A 66 -9.43 12.80 -3.57
C ARG A 66 -7.97 12.39 -3.61
N LYS A 67 -7.11 13.35 -3.99
CA LYS A 67 -5.67 13.15 -3.98
C LYS A 67 -5.19 12.79 -2.59
N MET A 68 -4.48 11.67 -2.46
CA MET A 68 -3.85 11.22 -1.22
C MET A 68 -2.67 10.31 -1.49
N ASN A 69 -1.73 10.29 -0.55
CA ASN A 69 -0.58 9.39 -0.56
C ASN A 69 -0.71 8.44 0.62
N ILE A 70 -0.44 7.17 0.39
CA ILE A 70 -0.55 6.10 1.39
C ILE A 70 0.72 5.27 1.31
N TRP A 71 1.27 4.93 2.46
CA TRP A 71 2.45 4.08 2.56
C TRP A 71 2.04 2.73 3.14
N ALA A 72 2.65 1.66 2.63
CA ALA A 72 2.62 0.35 3.24
C ALA A 72 4.05 -0.07 3.58
N VAL A 73 4.29 -0.34 4.86
CA VAL A 73 5.61 -0.68 5.38
C VAL A 73 5.58 -2.08 5.98
N GLN A 74 6.52 -2.92 5.58
CA GLN A 74 6.67 -4.26 6.12
C GLN A 74 7.44 -4.22 7.43
N GLY A 75 6.81 -4.74 8.49
CA GLY A 75 7.43 -5.01 9.77
C GLY A 75 7.57 -6.51 10.01
N SER A 76 8.37 -6.88 11.01
CA SER A 76 8.47 -8.24 11.50
C SER A 76 8.54 -8.22 13.02
N ASP A 77 7.74 -9.06 13.67
CA ASP A 77 7.77 -9.26 15.12
C ASP A 77 7.73 -10.75 15.44
N GLU A 78 8.32 -11.15 16.57
CA GLU A 78 8.39 -12.56 16.99
C GLU A 78 7.01 -13.18 17.21
N SER A 79 6.00 -12.38 17.59
CA SER A 79 4.66 -12.87 17.88
C SER A 79 3.72 -12.94 16.66
N GLN A 80 3.92 -12.06 15.68
CA GLN A 80 3.04 -11.91 14.51
C GLN A 80 3.69 -12.35 13.19
N GLY A 81 4.97 -12.67 13.20
CA GLY A 81 5.75 -12.88 11.98
C GLY A 81 5.86 -11.60 11.16
N ARG A 82 5.86 -11.72 9.82
CA ARG A 82 5.90 -10.57 8.90
C ARG A 82 4.51 -9.97 8.75
N TYR A 83 4.40 -8.66 8.93
CA TYR A 83 3.14 -7.91 8.79
C TYR A 83 3.34 -6.64 7.97
N TRP A 84 2.24 -6.10 7.45
CA TRP A 84 2.22 -4.84 6.72
C TRP A 84 1.44 -3.78 7.49
N THR A 85 2.04 -2.61 7.64
CA THR A 85 1.39 -1.44 8.23
C THR A 85 1.05 -0.45 7.13
N ILE A 86 -0.24 -0.24 6.91
CA ILE A 86 -0.76 0.82 6.05
C ILE A 86 -0.91 2.10 6.89
N MET A 87 -0.35 3.20 6.40
CA MET A 87 -0.30 4.50 7.09
C MET A 87 -0.32 5.67 6.09
N PHE A 88 -0.66 6.87 6.56
CA PHE A 88 -0.37 8.09 5.79
C PHE A 88 1.11 8.47 5.95
N PRO A 89 1.73 9.19 4.99
CA PRO A 89 3.10 9.69 5.11
C PRO A 89 3.34 10.54 6.37
N GLU A 90 2.30 11.25 6.81
CA GLU A 90 2.32 12.11 7.99
C GLU A 90 2.37 11.34 9.32
N ASP A 91 2.05 10.03 9.30
CA ASP A 91 2.08 9.16 10.48
C ASP A 91 3.45 8.47 10.69
N TYR A 92 4.38 8.61 9.73
CA TYR A 92 5.72 8.03 9.78
C TYR A 92 6.72 8.95 10.49
#